data_AF-A0A7S2PQU5-F1
#
_entry.id   AF-A0A7S2PQU5-F1
#
_cell.length_a   1.000
_cell.length_b   1.000
_cell.length_c   1.000
_cell.angle_alpha   90.00
_cell.angle_beta   90.00
_cell.angle_gamma   90.00
#
_symmetry.space_group_name_H-M   'P 1'
#
loop_
_entity.id
_entity.type
_entity.pdbx_description
1 polymer ?
#
loop_
_entity_poly.entity_id
_entity_poly.type
_entity_poly.pdbx_seq_one_letter_code
_entity_poly.pdbx_strand_id
1 'polypeptide(L)'
;NDPFPMTDYVSSSQSNAWIFTKEELLSCRKRASIKAREFLIQQKKDTSQDAQGTLRPFNFAATLRSKSGNIAEVDETSMQIDDSDETAYLTPDEELELIRFYSGKIPFVVGPQAQISRLRFPEKVPATAGLLFRRFYLSNSVMMFDPKTVMIAAAFLASKVEDTMADVRYFEEATKLMEVPVSVEE
;
A
#
# COMPACT_ATOMS: atom_id res chain seq x y z
N ASN A 1 -33.60 5.62 22.93
CA ASN A 1 -32.52 6.19 23.76
C ASN A 1 -31.45 5.15 23.91
N ASP A 2 -30.52 5.10 22.95
CA ASP A 2 -29.35 4.23 23.08
C ASP A 2 -28.46 4.77 24.21
N PRO A 3 -27.97 3.93 25.14
CA PRO A 3 -27.41 4.42 26.40
C PRO A 3 -26.00 5.00 26.26
N PHE A 4 -25.38 4.90 25.08
CA PHE A 4 -24.05 5.42 24.80
C PHE A 4 -24.01 5.92 23.36
N PRO A 5 -24.21 7.22 23.08
CA PRO A 5 -23.94 7.74 21.76
C PRO A 5 -22.48 7.42 21.43
N MET A 6 -22.22 6.92 20.23
CA MET A 6 -20.89 6.49 19.76
C MET A 6 -19.98 7.72 19.49
N THR A 7 -19.88 8.64 20.45
CA THR A 7 -19.10 9.88 20.39
C THR A 7 -17.61 9.62 20.27
N ASP A 8 -17.14 8.49 20.79
CA ASP A 8 -15.73 8.10 20.79
C ASP A 8 -15.23 7.69 19.41
N TYR A 9 -16.11 7.18 18.54
CA TYR A 9 -15.71 6.84 17.17
C TYR A 9 -15.46 8.09 16.34
N VAL A 10 -16.31 9.11 16.47
CA VAL A 10 -16.24 10.34 15.67
C VAL A 10 -14.92 11.09 15.91
N SER A 11 -14.42 11.09 17.15
CA SER A 11 -13.15 11.72 17.52
C SER A 11 -11.91 10.86 17.20
N SER A 12 -12.10 9.60 16.78
CA SER A 12 -11.00 8.67 16.52
C SER A 12 -10.17 9.06 15.29
N SER A 13 -8.91 8.62 15.28
CA SER A 13 -8.03 8.77 14.11
C SER A 13 -8.54 8.01 12.89
N GLN A 14 -9.28 6.91 13.10
CA GLN A 14 -9.96 6.18 12.03
C GLN A 14 -10.96 7.08 11.31
N SER A 15 -11.86 7.70 12.06
CA SER A 15 -12.91 8.58 11.54
C SER A 15 -12.32 9.78 10.80
N ASN A 16 -11.36 10.46 11.44
CA ASN A 16 -10.81 11.71 10.93
C ASN A 16 -9.90 11.54 9.70
N ALA A 17 -9.14 10.45 9.61
CA ALA A 17 -8.11 10.30 8.58
C ALA A 17 -8.40 9.25 7.51
N TRP A 18 -9.27 8.27 7.77
CA TRP A 18 -9.35 7.03 6.97
C TRP A 18 -10.75 6.62 6.53
N ILE A 19 -11.73 7.50 6.68
CA ILE A 19 -13.05 7.37 6.04
C ILE A 19 -13.06 8.26 4.80
N PHE A 20 -13.47 7.69 3.67
CA PHE A 20 -13.51 8.35 2.37
C PHE A 20 -14.82 8.06 1.65
N THR A 21 -15.29 9.00 0.85
CA THR A 21 -16.28 8.70 -0.20
C THR A 21 -15.63 7.91 -1.34
N LYS A 22 -16.45 7.33 -2.22
CA LYS A 22 -15.94 6.58 -3.37
C LYS A 22 -15.07 7.46 -4.29
N GLU A 23 -15.49 8.71 -4.51
CA GLU A 23 -14.79 9.67 -5.36
C GLU A 23 -13.45 10.09 -4.76
N GLU A 24 -13.44 10.38 -3.45
CA GLU A 24 -12.25 10.70 -2.68
C GLU A 24 -11.21 9.56 -2.73
N LEU A 25 -11.68 8.31 -2.60
CA LEU A 25 -10.82 7.13 -2.67
C LEU A 25 -10.19 6.95 -4.05
N LEU A 26 -10.95 7.20 -5.12
CA LEU A 26 -10.45 7.15 -6.49
C LEU A 26 -9.42 8.25 -6.75
N SER A 27 -9.66 9.46 -6.26
CA SER A 27 -8.72 10.58 -6.33
C SER A 27 -7.40 10.24 -5.63
N CYS A 28 -7.44 9.67 -4.42
CA CYS A 28 -6.23 9.24 -3.70
C CYS A 28 -5.39 8.25 -4.52
N ARG A 29 -6.04 7.25 -5.14
CA ARG A 29 -5.36 6.24 -5.96
C ARG A 29 -4.74 6.84 -7.21
N LYS A 30 -5.49 7.67 -7.94
CA LYS A 30 -4.98 8.39 -9.12
C LYS A 30 -3.75 9.22 -8.75
N ARG A 31 -3.83 9.98 -7.65
CA ARG A 31 -2.72 10.79 -7.13
C ARG A 31 -1.46 9.97 -6.85
N ALA A 32 -1.62 8.83 -6.17
CA ALA A 32 -0.51 7.95 -5.83
C ALA A 32 0.17 7.36 -7.09
N SER A 33 -0.64 6.94 -8.06
CA SER A 33 -0.17 6.42 -9.35
C SER A 33 0.56 7.47 -10.18
N ILE A 34 -0.04 8.66 -10.35
CA ILE A 34 0.55 9.79 -11.10
C ILE A 34 1.89 10.21 -10.49
N LYS A 35 1.93 10.41 -9.16
CA LYS A 35 3.17 10.80 -8.46
C LYS A 35 4.29 9.79 -8.67
N ALA A 36 3.97 8.50 -8.68
CA ALA A 36 4.95 7.45 -8.93
C ALA A 36 5.45 7.47 -10.39
N ARG A 37 4.54 7.62 -11.36
CA ARG A 37 4.89 7.74 -12.78
C ARG A 37 5.80 8.93 -13.05
N GLU A 38 5.43 10.11 -12.54
CA GLU A 38 6.24 11.33 -12.67
C GLU A 38 7.67 11.11 -12.16
N PHE A 39 7.81 10.50 -10.98
CA PHE A 39 9.11 10.21 -10.40
C PHE A 39 9.94 9.25 -11.25
N LEU A 40 9.33 8.15 -11.73
CA LEU A 40 10.01 7.16 -12.56
C LEU A 40 10.45 7.75 -13.91
N ILE A 41 9.62 8.60 -14.52
CA ILE A 41 9.95 9.30 -15.77
C ILE A 41 11.11 10.26 -15.55
N GLN A 42 11.08 11.03 -14.46
CA GLN A 42 12.18 11.93 -14.12
C GLN A 42 13.48 11.15 -13.89
N GLN A 43 13.41 10.02 -13.19
CA GLN A 43 14.57 9.16 -12.93
C GLN A 43 15.16 8.58 -14.24
N LYS A 44 14.31 8.16 -15.19
CA LYS A 44 14.72 7.68 -16.52
C LYS A 44 15.43 8.79 -17.32
N LYS A 45 14.94 10.04 -17.23
CA LYS A 45 15.56 11.22 -17.85
C LYS A 45 16.93 11.54 -17.23
N ASP A 46 17.01 11.60 -15.90
CA ASP A 46 18.25 11.89 -15.16
C ASP A 46 19.34 10.83 -15.47
N THR A 47 18.96 9.54 -15.53
CA THR A 47 19.88 8.44 -15.88
C THR A 47 20.45 8.55 -17.31
N SER A 48 19.69 9.15 -18.23
CA SER A 48 20.14 9.34 -19.61
C SER A 48 21.07 10.55 -19.78
N GLN A 49 21.11 11.46 -18.78
CA GLN A 49 21.87 12.71 -18.85
C GLN A 49 23.12 12.71 -17.96
N ASP A 50 23.14 11.99 -16.83
CA ASP A 50 24.26 12.00 -15.89
C ASP A 50 25.00 10.64 -15.80
N ALA A 51 26.30 10.63 -16.13
CA ALA A 51 27.19 9.45 -15.99
C ALA A 51 27.54 9.10 -14.52
N GLN A 52 27.22 9.99 -13.57
CA GLN A 52 27.37 9.79 -12.12
C GLN A 52 25.97 9.68 -11.49
N GLY A 53 25.37 8.49 -11.57
CA GLY A 53 23.99 8.20 -11.15
C GLY A 53 23.70 8.51 -9.67
N THR A 54 23.31 9.76 -9.38
CA THR A 54 22.86 10.16 -8.06
C THR A 54 21.35 9.92 -7.97
N LEU A 55 20.95 8.87 -7.23
CA LEU A 55 19.54 8.51 -7.07
C LEU A 55 18.81 9.56 -6.20
N ARG A 56 17.77 10.20 -6.74
CA ARG A 56 16.88 11.06 -5.97
C ARG A 56 16.00 10.20 -5.06
N PRO A 57 15.82 10.54 -3.76
CA PRO A 57 14.92 9.79 -2.89
C PRO A 57 13.44 10.07 -3.23
N PHE A 58 12.62 9.01 -3.26
CA PHE A 58 11.17 9.16 -3.37
C PHE A 58 10.58 9.56 -2.01
N ASN A 59 9.88 10.70 -1.95
CA ASN A 59 9.27 11.17 -0.72
C ASN A 59 8.08 10.28 -0.31
N PHE A 60 8.26 9.52 0.78
CA PHE A 60 7.35 8.51 1.34
C PHE A 60 5.99 9.03 1.82
N ALA A 61 5.81 10.34 2.01
CA ALA A 61 4.60 10.87 2.63
C ALA A 61 4.17 12.21 2.01
N ALA A 62 3.07 12.19 1.26
CA ALA A 62 2.16 13.32 1.23
C ALA A 62 0.98 12.93 2.12
N THR A 63 0.66 13.74 3.12
CA THR A 63 -0.53 13.52 3.95
C THR A 63 -1.77 13.56 3.04
N LEU A 64 -2.62 12.53 3.14
CA LEU A 64 -3.83 12.38 2.30
C LEU A 64 -4.76 13.60 2.41
N ARG A 65 -4.83 14.20 3.60
CA ARG A 65 -5.51 15.47 3.86
C ARG A 65 -4.48 16.57 4.05
N SER A 66 -4.75 17.73 3.47
CA SER A 66 -4.05 18.98 3.79
C SER A 66 -4.38 19.41 5.22
N LYS A 67 -3.60 20.35 5.78
CA LYS A 67 -3.89 20.97 7.09
C LYS A 67 -5.29 21.60 7.15
N SER A 68 -5.87 21.93 6.01
CA SER A 68 -7.24 22.45 5.84
C SER A 68 -8.33 21.38 5.77
N GLY A 69 -8.00 20.08 5.91
CA GLY A 69 -8.97 18.97 5.91
C GLY A 69 -9.40 18.48 4.52
N ASN A 70 -9.13 19.24 3.47
CA ASN A 70 -9.38 18.86 2.08
C ASN A 70 -8.36 17.84 1.59
N ILE A 71 -8.80 16.93 0.72
CA ILE A 71 -7.90 16.00 0.04
C ILE A 71 -7.03 16.80 -0.93
N ALA A 72 -5.73 16.51 -0.95
CA ALA A 72 -4.82 17.14 -1.89
C ALA A 72 -5.29 16.85 -3.33
N GLU A 73 -5.69 17.90 -4.04
CA GLU A 73 -6.16 17.81 -5.42
C GLU A 73 -5.05 17.25 -6.31
N VAL A 74 -5.46 16.46 -7.30
CA VAL A 74 -4.57 15.96 -8.35
C VAL A 74 -4.36 17.13 -9.31
N ASP A 75 -3.11 17.55 -9.52
CA ASP A 75 -2.80 18.53 -10.55
C ASP A 75 -3.08 17.90 -11.92
N GLU A 76 -4.20 18.26 -12.55
CA GLU A 76 -4.61 17.72 -13.85
C GLU A 76 -3.59 18.02 -14.96
N THR A 77 -2.69 18.99 -14.74
CA THR A 77 -1.63 19.36 -15.68
C THR A 77 -0.63 18.23 -15.90
N SER A 78 -0.44 17.34 -14.93
CA SER A 78 0.52 16.24 -15.04
C SER A 78 -0.01 14.96 -15.69
N MET A 79 -1.28 14.97 -16.16
CA MET A 79 -1.83 13.89 -16.99
C MET A 79 -1.35 13.93 -18.45
N GLN A 80 -0.66 14.99 -18.89
CA GLN A 80 -0.07 15.09 -20.24
C GLN A 80 1.34 14.48 -20.29
N ILE A 81 1.50 13.28 -19.74
CA ILE A 81 2.71 12.48 -19.97
C ILE A 81 2.58 11.92 -21.39
N ASP A 82 3.56 12.28 -22.24
CA ASP A 82 3.65 11.91 -23.65
C ASP A 82 3.22 10.44 -23.90
N ASP A 83 2.20 10.28 -24.75
CA ASP A 83 1.36 9.09 -24.96
C ASP A 83 2.09 7.89 -25.59
N SER A 84 3.42 7.98 -25.73
CA SER A 84 4.25 6.96 -26.41
C SER A 84 4.67 5.79 -25.50
N ASP A 85 4.59 5.96 -24.17
CA ASP A 85 5.00 4.98 -23.14
C ASP A 85 3.78 4.52 -22.29
N GLU A 86 2.53 4.69 -22.74
CA GLU A 86 1.31 4.36 -21.96
C GLU A 86 1.29 2.89 -21.49
N THR A 87 1.84 1.96 -22.29
CA THR A 87 1.96 0.53 -21.93
C THR A 87 3.10 0.21 -20.96
N ALA A 88 3.96 1.17 -20.63
CA ALA A 88 5.14 0.93 -19.78
C ALA A 88 4.82 0.99 -18.27
N TYR A 89 3.69 1.59 -17.89
CA TYR A 89 3.32 1.83 -16.49
C TYR A 89 1.94 1.26 -16.18
N LEU A 90 1.74 0.90 -14.91
CA LEU A 90 0.46 0.39 -14.45
C LEU A 90 -0.60 1.50 -14.38
N THR A 91 -1.81 1.15 -14.79
CA THR A 91 -3.01 1.96 -14.56
C THR A 91 -3.44 1.86 -13.08
N PRO A 92 -4.19 2.85 -12.55
CA PRO A 92 -4.70 2.79 -11.18
C PRO A 92 -5.58 1.56 -10.88
N ASP A 93 -6.23 1.00 -11.89
CA ASP A 93 -7.09 -0.18 -11.76
C ASP A 93 -6.26 -1.48 -11.69
N GLU A 94 -5.19 -1.59 -12.47
CA GLU A 94 -4.23 -2.71 -12.37
C GLU A 94 -3.49 -2.69 -11.02
N GLU A 95 -3.08 -1.51 -10.55
CA GLU A 95 -2.51 -1.37 -9.21
C GLU A 95 -3.49 -1.85 -8.13
N LEU A 96 -4.77 -1.52 -8.27
CA LEU A 96 -5.82 -1.96 -7.34
C LEU A 96 -6.00 -3.48 -7.37
N GLU A 97 -5.90 -4.12 -8.53
CA GLU A 97 -5.98 -5.57 -8.66
C GLU A 97 -4.82 -6.26 -7.93
N LEU A 98 -3.59 -5.77 -8.09
CA LEU A 98 -2.43 -6.25 -7.34
C LEU A 98 -2.63 -6.08 -5.83
N ILE A 99 -3.08 -4.91 -5.38
CA ILE A 99 -3.37 -4.66 -3.97
C ILE A 99 -4.44 -5.63 -3.45
N ARG A 100 -5.51 -5.89 -4.23
CA ARG A 100 -6.56 -6.85 -3.84
C ARG A 100 -5.98 -8.25 -3.71
N PHE A 101 -5.21 -8.71 -4.70
CA PHE A 101 -4.57 -10.02 -4.71
C PHE A 101 -3.70 -10.22 -3.47
N TYR A 102 -2.74 -9.33 -3.21
CA TYR A 102 -1.85 -9.45 -2.05
C TYR A 102 -2.61 -9.28 -0.72
N SER A 103 -3.61 -8.39 -0.66
CA SER A 103 -4.43 -8.28 0.54
C SER A 103 -5.19 -9.57 0.88
N GLY A 104 -5.55 -10.37 -0.13
CA GLY A 104 -6.15 -11.69 0.03
C GLY A 104 -5.15 -12.76 0.48
N LYS A 105 -3.85 -12.53 0.32
CA LYS A 105 -2.79 -13.45 0.79
C LYS A 105 -2.46 -13.28 2.28
N ILE A 106 -2.76 -12.13 2.88
CA ILE A 106 -2.47 -11.80 4.29
C ILE A 106 -2.92 -12.89 5.28
N PRO A 107 -4.15 -13.44 5.22
CA PRO A 107 -4.60 -14.47 6.16
C PRO A 107 -3.78 -15.77 6.10
N PHE A 108 -3.12 -16.06 4.98
CA PHE A 108 -2.23 -17.22 4.82
C PHE A 108 -0.83 -16.97 5.38
N VAL A 109 -0.44 -15.70 5.56
CA VAL A 109 0.81 -15.31 6.21
C VAL A 109 0.61 -15.21 7.72
N VAL A 110 -0.38 -14.44 8.15
CA VAL A 110 -0.62 -14.11 9.56
C VAL A 110 -2.11 -14.24 9.86
N GLY A 111 -2.54 -15.37 10.41
CA GLY A 111 -3.95 -15.64 10.62
C GLY A 111 -4.23 -17.08 11.03
N PRO A 112 -5.48 -17.46 11.29
CA PRO A 112 -5.81 -18.79 11.79
C PRO A 112 -5.33 -19.92 10.87
N GLN A 113 -5.29 -19.66 9.56
CA GLN A 113 -4.84 -20.58 8.51
C GLN A 113 -3.42 -20.27 8.03
N ALA A 114 -2.60 -19.60 8.84
CA ALA A 114 -1.22 -19.32 8.49
C ALA A 114 -0.45 -20.62 8.23
N GLN A 115 0.40 -20.58 7.19
CA GLN A 115 1.24 -21.71 6.80
C GLN A 115 2.21 -22.11 7.91
N ILE A 116 2.74 -21.10 8.62
CA ILE A 116 3.63 -21.29 9.77
C ILE A 116 2.81 -21.29 11.06
N SER A 117 2.93 -22.36 11.83
CA SER A 117 2.18 -22.55 13.09
C SER A 117 2.39 -21.42 14.11
N ARG A 118 3.60 -20.83 14.14
CA ARG A 118 3.98 -19.70 15.01
C ARG A 118 3.33 -18.37 14.62
N LEU A 119 2.74 -18.27 13.42
CA LEU A 119 2.03 -17.09 12.93
C LEU A 119 0.50 -17.29 12.92
N ARG A 120 0.00 -18.34 13.58
CA ARG A 120 -1.43 -18.59 13.72
C ARG A 120 -2.05 -17.69 14.78
N PHE A 121 -2.41 -16.49 14.36
CA PHE A 121 -3.02 -15.48 15.22
C PHE A 121 -4.54 -15.38 15.06
N PRO A 122 -5.24 -14.79 16.05
CA PRO A 122 -6.68 -14.54 15.96
C PRO A 122 -7.02 -13.61 14.80
N GLU A 123 -8.27 -13.66 14.32
CA GLU A 123 -8.76 -12.94 13.13
C GLU A 123 -8.52 -11.42 13.14
N LYS A 124 -8.41 -10.81 14.34
CA LYS A 124 -8.10 -9.39 14.50
C LYS A 124 -6.75 -9.00 13.86
N VAL A 125 -5.76 -9.90 13.89
CA VAL A 125 -4.40 -9.61 13.38
C VAL A 125 -4.36 -9.51 11.84
N PRO A 126 -4.84 -10.49 11.06
CA PRO A 126 -4.95 -10.34 9.62
C PRO A 126 -5.86 -9.16 9.21
N ALA A 127 -6.92 -8.87 9.96
CA ALA A 127 -7.77 -7.73 9.68
C ALA A 127 -7.00 -6.40 9.81
N THR A 128 -6.25 -6.23 10.89
CA THR A 128 -5.38 -5.07 11.13
C THR A 128 -4.25 -4.99 10.10
N ALA A 129 -3.62 -6.12 9.74
CA ALA A 129 -2.61 -6.16 8.68
C ALA A 129 -3.18 -5.73 7.32
N GLY A 130 -4.35 -6.25 6.94
CA GLY A 130 -5.04 -5.87 5.72
C GLY A 130 -5.47 -4.40 5.69
N LEU A 131 -5.79 -3.82 6.85
CA LEU A 131 -6.08 -2.40 6.98
C LEU A 131 -4.80 -1.57 6.74
N LEU A 132 -3.70 -1.89 7.42
CA LEU A 132 -2.42 -1.20 7.28
C LEU A 132 -1.88 -1.26 5.84
N PHE A 133 -1.97 -2.44 5.21
CA PHE A 133 -1.56 -2.66 3.83
C PHE A 133 -2.33 -1.79 2.84
N ARG A 134 -3.67 -1.75 2.94
CA ARG A 134 -4.49 -0.93 2.03
C ARG A 134 -4.26 0.56 2.25
N ARG A 135 -4.10 0.98 3.51
CA ARG A 135 -3.80 2.37 3.86
C ARG A 135 -2.48 2.85 3.29
N PHE A 136 -1.46 1.99 3.33
CA PHE A 136 -0.15 2.29 2.76
C PHE A 136 -0.27 2.68 1.26
N TYR A 137 -1.04 1.91 0.49
CA TYR A 137 -1.23 2.12 -0.94
C TYR A 137 -2.28 3.19 -1.31
N LEU A 138 -2.85 3.90 -0.33
CA LEU A 138 -3.62 5.11 -0.64
C LEU A 138 -2.72 6.33 -0.89
N SER A 139 -1.50 6.30 -0.37
CA SER A 139 -0.51 7.38 -0.52
C SER A 139 0.68 7.01 -1.39
N ASN A 140 0.82 5.73 -1.71
CA ASN A 140 1.97 5.16 -2.40
C ASN A 140 1.50 4.24 -3.53
N SER A 141 2.33 4.07 -4.54
CA SER A 141 2.05 3.18 -5.68
C SER A 141 2.80 1.86 -5.56
N VAL A 142 2.22 0.81 -6.13
CA VAL A 142 2.84 -0.52 -6.30
C VAL A 142 4.10 -0.45 -7.17
N MET A 143 4.18 0.53 -8.08
CA MET A 143 5.36 0.73 -8.93
C MET A 143 6.61 1.18 -8.15
N MET A 144 6.42 1.77 -6.96
CA MET A 144 7.52 2.24 -6.11
C MET A 144 7.85 1.28 -4.97
N PHE A 145 6.85 0.54 -4.48
CA PHE A 145 6.98 -0.34 -3.33
C PHE A 145 6.39 -1.70 -3.63
N ASP A 146 7.23 -2.73 -3.53
CA ASP A 146 6.83 -4.11 -3.77
C ASP A 146 5.74 -4.57 -2.77
N PRO A 147 4.55 -4.96 -3.27
CA PRO A 147 3.43 -5.36 -2.44
C PRO A 147 3.69 -6.63 -1.65
N LYS A 148 4.57 -7.52 -2.11
CA LYS A 148 4.97 -8.70 -1.33
C LYS A 148 5.70 -8.26 -0.05
N THR A 149 6.70 -7.39 -0.19
CA THR A 149 7.45 -6.84 0.94
C THR A 149 6.58 -6.03 1.89
N VAL A 150 5.73 -5.13 1.36
CA VAL A 150 4.84 -4.30 2.18
C VAL A 150 3.80 -5.14 2.91
N MET A 151 3.28 -6.21 2.29
CA MET A 151 2.36 -7.14 2.93
C MET A 151 2.98 -7.79 4.17
N ILE A 152 4.21 -8.26 4.06
CA ILE A 152 4.94 -8.88 5.19
C ILE A 152 5.23 -7.84 6.28
N ALA A 153 5.64 -6.63 5.91
CA ALA A 153 5.86 -5.55 6.86
C ALA A 153 4.57 -5.17 7.61
N ALA A 154 3.43 -5.11 6.91
CA ALA A 154 2.13 -4.85 7.50
C ALA A 154 1.69 -5.98 8.44
N ALA A 155 1.94 -7.24 8.08
CA ALA A 155 1.69 -8.41 8.91
C ALA A 155 2.50 -8.38 10.21
N PHE A 156 3.79 -8.08 10.13
CA PHE A 156 4.66 -7.94 11.29
C PHE A 156 4.24 -6.78 12.20
N LEU A 157 3.92 -5.63 11.61
CA LEU A 157 3.45 -4.46 12.37
C LEU A 157 2.12 -4.73 13.06
N ALA A 158 1.16 -5.36 12.37
CA ALA A 158 -0.13 -5.73 12.96
C ALA A 158 0.04 -6.67 14.15
N SER A 159 0.99 -7.61 14.07
CA SER A 159 1.28 -8.53 15.17
C SER A 159 1.71 -7.79 16.44
N LYS A 160 2.50 -6.72 16.30
CA LYS A 160 2.89 -5.84 17.42
C LYS A 160 1.73 -5.01 17.95
N VAL A 161 0.91 -4.45 17.05
CA VAL A 161 -0.24 -3.60 17.41
C VAL A 161 -1.31 -4.40 18.18
N GLU A 162 -1.49 -5.67 17.83
CA GLU A 162 -2.52 -6.55 18.39
C GLU A 162 -2.06 -7.37 19.60
N ASP A 163 -0.87 -7.09 20.12
CA ASP A 163 -0.24 -7.80 21.25
C ASP A 163 -0.03 -9.30 21.00
N THR A 164 0.22 -9.66 19.73
CA THR A 164 0.54 -11.02 19.27
C THR A 164 1.96 -11.01 18.70
N MET A 165 2.95 -10.97 19.57
CA MET A 165 4.35 -10.83 19.15
C MET A 165 4.89 -12.13 18.52
N ALA A 166 5.55 -12.00 17.38
CA ALA A 166 6.32 -13.07 16.75
C ALA A 166 7.71 -12.58 16.33
N ASP A 167 8.67 -13.50 16.29
CA ASP A 167 10.02 -13.22 15.78
C ASP A 167 9.96 -12.95 14.27
N VAL A 168 10.73 -11.96 13.82
CA VAL A 168 10.84 -11.57 12.41
C VAL A 168 11.25 -12.74 11.50
N ARG A 169 12.00 -13.71 12.05
CA ARG A 169 12.44 -14.91 11.33
C ARG A 169 11.29 -15.75 10.79
N TYR A 170 10.15 -15.80 11.49
CA TYR A 170 8.98 -16.52 10.98
C TYR A 170 8.35 -15.82 9.77
N PHE A 171 8.42 -14.50 9.70
CA PHE A 171 7.92 -13.75 8.55
C PHE A 171 8.86 -13.89 7.35
N GLU A 172 10.17 -13.97 7.57
CA GLU A 172 11.14 -14.30 6.53
C GLU A 172 10.85 -15.69 5.93
N GLU A 173 10.63 -16.70 6.77
CA GLU A 173 10.25 -18.04 6.34
C GLU A 173 8.94 -18.04 5.55
N ALA A 174 7.91 -17.31 6.01
CA ALA A 174 6.64 -17.19 5.30
C ALA A 174 6.82 -16.55 3.91
N THR A 175 7.77 -15.63 3.78
CA THR A 175 8.08 -14.95 2.52
C THR A 175 8.70 -15.91 1.50
N LYS A 176 9.58 -16.80 1.95
CA LYS A 176 10.20 -17.85 1.14
C LYS A 176 9.16 -18.87 0.65
N LEU A 177 8.20 -19.24 1.50
CA LEU A 177 7.12 -20.17 1.11
C LEU A 177 6.18 -19.60 0.04
N MET A 178 6.09 -18.28 -0.08
CA MET A 178 5.32 -17.63 -1.14
C MET A 178 6.06 -17.52 -2.48
N GLU A 179 7.33 -17.91 -2.54
CA GLU A 179 8.12 -17.95 -3.79
C GLU A 179 7.74 -19.20 -4.59
N VAL A 180 6.57 -19.14 -5.23
CA VAL A 180 6.21 -20.11 -6.26
C VAL A 180 6.92 -19.71 -7.55
N PRO A 181 7.71 -20.61 -8.18
CA PRO A 181 8.29 -20.32 -9.49
C PRO A 181 7.14 -20.06 -10.47
N VAL A 182 7.15 -18.88 -11.09
CA VAL A 182 6.22 -18.57 -12.18
C VAL A 182 6.63 -19.45 -13.35
N SER A 183 5.83 -20.47 -13.66
CA SER A 183 5.98 -21.25 -14.89
C SER A 183 5.65 -20.31 -16.05
N VAL A 184 6.70 -19.75 -16.66
CA VAL A 184 6.55 -19.07 -17.94
C VAL A 184 6.39 -20.18 -18.97
N GLU A 185 5.15 -20.45 -19.39
CA GLU A 185 4.93 -21.25 -20.59
C GLU A 185 5.42 -20.40 -21.78
N GLU A 186 6.50 -20.86 -22.43
CA GLU A 186 7.06 -20.28 -23.65
C GLU A 186 6.13 -20.44 -24.87
#